data_AF-A0A259S391-F1
#
_entry.id   AF-A0A259S391-F1
#
_cell.length_a   1.000
_cell.length_b   1.000
_cell.length_c   1.000
_cell.angle_alpha   90.00
_cell.angle_beta   90.00
_cell.angle_gamma   90.00
#
_symmetry.space_group_name_H-M   'P 1'
#
loop_
_entity.id
_entity.type
_entity.pdbx_description
1 polymer ?
#
loop_
_entity_poly.entity_id
_entity_poly.type
_entity_poly.pdbx_seq_one_letter_code
_entity_poly.pdbx_strand_id
1 'polypeptide(L)'
;MPMRRHAQLQPLSRTHHQTLGLARQLKQGKWGPADLRAKKLELSHHFSDEESLFSSLVCGLADTHPIMAQLSRMIFEHIVIMAMFLRLEHSNSMQDQEQIIALGALLAEHIKFEEHELFPSLEQCCLINSTTDGLMR
;
A
#
# COMPACT_ATOMS: atom_id res chain seq x y z
N MET A 1 6.80 1.66 21.43
CA MET A 1 5.32 1.68 21.33
C MET A 1 4.99 1.64 19.84
N PRO A 2 4.16 0.71 19.33
CA PRO A 2 3.69 0.84 17.95
C PRO A 2 2.95 2.17 17.86
N MET A 3 3.33 3.02 16.89
CA MET A 3 2.64 4.29 16.65
C MET A 3 1.19 3.96 16.30
N ARG A 4 0.24 4.47 17.09
CA ARG A 4 -1.17 4.35 16.73
C ARG A 4 -1.44 5.31 15.60
N ARG A 5 -1.73 4.77 14.42
CA ARG A 5 -2.22 5.55 13.28
C ARG A 5 -3.51 6.27 13.63
N HIS A 6 -3.72 7.39 12.96
CA HIS A 6 -5.00 8.08 12.90
C HIS A 6 -6.13 7.10 12.55
N ALA A 7 -7.33 7.30 13.12
CA ALA A 7 -8.43 6.34 13.03
C ALA A 7 -8.79 5.95 11.58
N GLN A 8 -8.70 6.91 10.65
CA GLN A 8 -8.95 6.68 9.21
C GLN A 8 -7.88 5.83 8.51
N LEU A 9 -6.64 5.80 9.03
CA LEU A 9 -5.52 5.04 8.46
C LEU A 9 -5.35 3.65 9.09
N GLN A 10 -5.97 3.41 10.26
CA GLN A 10 -5.88 2.12 10.94
C GLN A 10 -6.40 0.94 10.11
N PRO A 11 -7.52 1.03 9.35
CA PRO A 11 -7.96 -0.07 8.49
C PRO A 11 -6.92 -0.48 7.46
N LEU A 12 -6.32 0.50 6.77
CA LEU A 12 -5.30 0.28 5.76
C LEU A 12 -4.04 -0.37 6.36
N SER A 13 -3.57 0.17 7.48
CA SER A 13 -2.42 -0.36 8.22
C SER A 13 -2.62 -1.79 8.74
N ARG A 14 -3.87 -2.19 9.07
CA ARG A 14 -4.16 -3.58 9.44
C ARG A 14 -3.97 -4.54 8.25
N THR A 15 -4.36 -4.13 7.05
CA THR A 15 -4.15 -4.92 5.83
C THR A 15 -2.66 -5.06 5.51
N HIS A 16 -1.84 -4.02 5.75
CA HIS A 16 -0.38 -4.08 5.58
C HIS A 16 0.27 -5.22 6.35
N HIS A 17 -0.20 -5.53 7.56
CA HIS A 17 0.35 -6.65 8.33
C HIS A 17 0.20 -8.00 7.60
N GLN A 18 -0.93 -8.20 6.93
CA GLN A 18 -1.20 -9.41 6.14
C GLN A 18 -0.36 -9.40 4.85
N THR A 19 -0.28 -8.25 4.16
CA THR A 19 0.50 -8.08 2.93
C THR A 19 2.00 -8.26 3.16
N LEU A 20 2.54 -7.88 4.33
CA LEU A 20 3.92 -8.18 4.71
C LEU A 20 4.19 -9.67 4.86
N GLY A 21 3.19 -10.45 5.28
CA GLY A 21 3.25 -11.92 5.28
C GLY A 21 3.41 -12.47 3.87
N LEU A 22 2.60 -11.98 2.93
CA LEU A 22 2.71 -12.27 1.49
C LEU A 22 4.10 -11.89 0.95
N ALA A 23 4.55 -10.66 1.18
CA ALA A 23 5.86 -10.18 0.75
C ALA A 23 7.00 -11.10 1.23
N ARG A 24 6.94 -11.56 2.48
CA ARG A 24 7.91 -12.50 3.04
C ARG A 24 7.87 -13.87 2.36
N GLN A 25 6.68 -14.39 2.05
CA GLN A 25 6.53 -15.68 1.37
C GLN A 25 7.04 -15.63 -0.07
N LEU A 26 6.74 -14.55 -0.80
CA LEU A 26 7.27 -14.27 -2.14
C LEU A 26 8.80 -14.22 -2.15
N LYS A 27 9.42 -13.49 -1.20
CA LYS A 27 10.88 -13.44 -1.07
C LYS A 27 11.53 -14.81 -0.78
N GLN A 28 10.78 -15.76 -0.24
CA GLN A 28 11.24 -17.12 0.01
C GLN A 28 10.96 -18.08 -1.15
N GLY A 29 10.32 -17.63 -2.23
CA GLY A 29 9.91 -18.47 -3.36
C GLY A 29 8.85 -19.50 -2.99
N LYS A 30 8.12 -19.32 -1.88
CA LYS A 30 7.11 -20.26 -1.38
C LYS A 30 5.72 -19.84 -1.84
N TRP A 31 5.47 -19.90 -3.14
CA TRP A 31 4.22 -19.39 -3.71
C TRP A 31 3.75 -20.17 -4.94
N GLY A 32 2.43 -20.36 -5.07
CA GLY A 32 1.80 -21.04 -6.20
C GLY A 32 0.96 -20.10 -7.10
N PRO A 33 0.70 -20.46 -8.37
CA PRO A 33 -0.08 -19.63 -9.29
C PRO A 33 -1.53 -19.34 -8.84
N ALA A 34 -2.17 -20.29 -8.15
CA ALA A 34 -3.52 -20.11 -7.63
C ALA A 34 -3.56 -19.04 -6.51
N ASP A 35 -2.53 -19.01 -5.67
CA ASP A 35 -2.40 -18.06 -4.57
C ASP A 35 -2.13 -16.63 -5.09
N LEU A 36 -1.43 -16.48 -6.22
CA LEU A 36 -1.15 -15.15 -6.81
C LEU A 36 -2.43 -14.43 -7.22
N ARG A 37 -3.37 -15.12 -7.87
CA ARG A 37 -4.62 -14.52 -8.36
C ARG A 37 -5.48 -13.99 -7.22
N ALA A 38 -5.66 -14.80 -6.17
CA ALA A 38 -6.43 -14.39 -5.01
C ALA A 38 -5.79 -13.17 -4.31
N LYS A 39 -4.47 -13.20 -4.13
CA LYS A 39 -3.74 -12.10 -3.48
C LYS A 39 -3.68 -10.82 -4.32
N LYS A 40 -3.59 -10.94 -5.64
CA LYS A 40 -3.71 -9.80 -6.54
C LYS A 40 -5.07 -9.11 -6.38
N LEU A 41 -6.16 -9.88 -6.31
CA LEU A 41 -7.50 -9.31 -6.12
C LEU A 41 -7.60 -8.58 -4.77
N GLU A 42 -7.22 -9.22 -3.67
CA GLU A 42 -7.18 -8.59 -2.34
C GLU A 42 -6.37 -7.30 -2.35
N LEU A 43 -5.18 -7.32 -2.95
CA LEU A 43 -4.30 -6.16 -3.00
C LEU A 43 -4.85 -5.04 -3.90
N SER A 44 -5.51 -5.38 -5.01
CA SER A 44 -6.17 -4.37 -5.86
C SER A 44 -7.31 -3.65 -5.14
N HIS A 45 -8.05 -4.35 -4.27
CA HIS A 45 -9.06 -3.71 -3.42
C HIS A 45 -8.41 -2.79 -2.39
N HIS A 46 -7.34 -3.25 -1.73
CA HIS A 46 -6.57 -2.43 -0.79
C HIS A 46 -6.07 -1.13 -1.43
N PHE A 47 -5.43 -1.22 -2.61
CA PHE A 47 -4.99 -0.04 -3.37
C PHE A 47 -6.15 0.89 -3.72
N SER A 48 -7.28 0.35 -4.16
CA SER A 48 -8.46 1.16 -4.46
C SER A 48 -8.99 1.90 -3.21
N ASP A 49 -8.96 1.27 -2.04
CA ASP A 49 -9.39 1.88 -0.78
C ASP A 49 -8.45 3.03 -0.39
N GLU A 50 -7.13 2.86 -0.54
CA GLU A 50 -6.11 3.88 -0.31
C GLU A 50 -6.29 5.08 -1.25
N GLU A 51 -6.37 4.82 -2.55
CA GLU A 51 -6.50 5.85 -3.57
C GLU A 51 -7.76 6.69 -3.37
N SER A 52 -8.88 6.04 -3.07
CA SER A 52 -10.16 6.70 -2.78
C SER A 52 -10.08 7.59 -1.53
N LEU A 53 -9.52 7.04 -0.44
CA LEU A 53 -9.36 7.79 0.81
C LEU A 53 -8.43 9.00 0.60
N PHE A 54 -7.26 8.79 -0.01
CA PHE A 54 -6.25 9.83 -0.11
C PHE A 54 -6.64 10.92 -1.09
N SER A 55 -7.29 10.58 -2.20
CA SER A 55 -7.91 11.55 -3.11
C SER A 55 -8.87 12.48 -2.36
N SER A 56 -9.70 11.90 -1.48
CA SER A 56 -10.63 12.66 -0.64
C SER A 56 -9.91 13.56 0.38
N LEU A 57 -8.82 13.08 0.99
CA LEU A 57 -8.05 13.83 2.00
C LEU A 57 -7.27 15.01 1.42
N VAL A 58 -6.82 14.91 0.16
CA VAL A 58 -6.04 15.98 -0.49
C VAL A 58 -6.87 16.89 -1.37
N CYS A 59 -8.19 16.67 -1.44
CA CYS A 59 -9.10 17.51 -2.20
C CYS A 59 -8.96 18.98 -1.75
N GLY A 60 -8.65 19.87 -2.70
CA GLY A 60 -8.45 21.30 -2.45
C GLY A 60 -7.02 21.72 -2.09
N LEU A 61 -6.08 20.78 -1.93
CA LEU A 61 -4.66 21.11 -1.91
C LEU A 61 -4.19 21.50 -3.32
N ALA A 62 -3.24 22.42 -3.40
CA ALA A 62 -2.60 22.76 -4.67
C ALA A 62 -1.76 21.59 -5.18
N ASP A 63 -1.66 21.43 -6.51
CA ASP A 63 -0.82 20.38 -7.13
C ASP A 63 0.67 20.50 -6.76
N THR A 64 1.11 21.69 -6.33
CA THR A 64 2.47 21.96 -5.86
C THR A 64 2.68 21.56 -4.39
N HIS A 65 1.65 21.10 -3.68
CA HIS A 65 1.78 20.68 -2.29
C HIS A 65 2.72 19.47 -2.18
N PRO A 66 3.68 19.44 -1.24
CA PRO A 66 4.69 18.37 -1.15
C PRO A 66 4.13 16.94 -1.08
N ILE A 67 2.94 16.76 -0.49
CA ILE A 67 2.26 15.46 -0.40
C ILE A 67 1.98 14.82 -1.77
N MET A 68 1.81 15.64 -2.82
CA MET A 68 1.47 15.17 -4.17
C MET A 68 2.57 14.29 -4.77
N ALA A 69 3.84 14.57 -4.44
CA ALA A 69 4.95 13.74 -4.87
C ALA A 69 4.92 12.34 -4.23
N GLN A 70 4.56 12.26 -2.94
CA GLN A 70 4.43 10.98 -2.24
C GLN A 70 3.25 10.17 -2.77
N LEU A 71 2.10 10.80 -3.03
CA LEU A 71 0.95 10.15 -3.66
C LEU A 71 1.26 9.67 -5.08
N SER A 72 1.97 10.48 -5.88
CA SER A 72 2.39 10.07 -7.22
C SER A 72 3.30 8.84 -7.19
N ARG A 73 4.22 8.76 -6.22
CA ARG A 73 5.04 7.58 -5.98
C ARG A 73 4.18 6.35 -5.64
N MET A 74 3.24 6.49 -4.71
CA MET A 74 2.33 5.43 -4.29
C MET A 74 1.57 4.84 -5.49
N ILE A 75 0.89 5.69 -6.28
CA ILE A 75 0.16 5.27 -7.49
C ILE A 75 1.08 4.57 -8.49
N PHE A 76 2.28 5.09 -8.71
CA PHE A 76 3.24 4.46 -9.61
C PHE A 76 3.64 3.07 -9.11
N GLU A 77 3.94 2.93 -7.82
CA GLU A 77 4.25 1.64 -7.21
C GLU A 77 3.07 0.66 -7.32
N HIS A 78 1.82 1.10 -7.10
CA HIS A 78 0.62 0.27 -7.30
C HIS A 78 0.53 -0.29 -8.72
N ILE A 79 0.71 0.56 -9.73
CA ILE A 79 0.69 0.18 -11.14
C ILE A 79 1.78 -0.86 -11.43
N VAL A 80 3.01 -0.63 -10.96
CA VAL A 80 4.13 -1.55 -11.16
C VAL A 80 3.86 -2.90 -10.49
N ILE A 81 3.39 -2.91 -9.24
CA ILE A 81 3.07 -4.13 -8.50
C ILE A 81 1.99 -4.93 -9.24
N MET A 82 0.91 -4.28 -9.69
CA MET A 82 -0.16 -4.94 -10.44
C MET A 82 0.32 -5.50 -11.79
N ALA A 83 1.19 -4.77 -12.49
CA ALA A 83 1.81 -5.23 -13.73
C ALA A 83 2.71 -6.47 -13.51
N MET A 84 3.45 -6.51 -12.41
CA MET A 84 4.25 -7.69 -12.03
C MET A 84 3.37 -8.91 -11.74
N PHE A 85 2.26 -8.73 -10.99
CA PHE A 85 1.29 -9.80 -10.78
C PHE A 85 0.72 -10.34 -12.10
N LEU A 86 0.28 -9.46 -13.00
CA LEU A 86 -0.23 -9.85 -14.32
C LEU A 86 0.80 -10.67 -15.11
N ARG A 87 2.07 -10.23 -15.13
CA ARG A 87 3.14 -10.94 -15.84
C ARG A 87 3.36 -12.35 -15.26
N LEU A 88 3.36 -12.47 -13.93
CA LEU A 88 3.55 -13.74 -13.24
C LEU A 88 2.36 -14.70 -13.43
N GLU A 89 1.13 -14.20 -13.56
CA GLU A 89 -0.05 -15.02 -13.87
C GLU A 89 0.00 -15.67 -15.26
N HIS A 90 0.68 -15.02 -16.21
CA HIS A 90 0.79 -15.49 -17.59
C HIS A 90 2.06 -16.30 -17.88
N SER A 91 2.97 -16.40 -16.92
CA SER A 91 4.23 -17.12 -17.10
C SER A 91 4.15 -18.55 -16.55
N ASN A 92 4.70 -19.49 -17.32
CA ASN A 92 4.66 -20.93 -17.04
C ASN A 92 6.05 -21.49 -16.70
N SER A 93 7.06 -20.65 -16.39
CA SER A 93 8.46 -21.09 -16.36
C SER A 93 9.22 -20.79 -15.06
N MET A 94 10.26 -21.57 -14.80
CA MET A 94 11.19 -21.38 -13.68
C MET A 94 11.95 -20.03 -13.72
N GLN A 95 11.87 -19.25 -14.81
CA GLN A 95 12.48 -17.91 -14.90
C GLN A 95 11.76 -16.84 -14.05
N ASP A 96 10.64 -17.18 -13.43
CA ASP A 96 9.83 -16.24 -12.63
C ASP A 96 10.31 -16.07 -11.19
N GLN A 97 11.24 -16.91 -10.72
CA GLN A 97 11.64 -16.88 -9.31
C GLN A 97 12.26 -15.53 -8.90
N GLU A 98 13.12 -14.95 -9.74
CA GLU A 98 13.69 -13.62 -9.49
C GLU A 98 12.62 -12.53 -9.50
N GLN A 99 11.63 -12.63 -10.40
CA GLN A 99 10.52 -11.68 -10.50
C GLN A 99 9.58 -11.78 -9.29
N ILE A 100 9.33 -12.99 -8.79
CA ILE A 100 8.57 -13.24 -7.55
C ILE A 100 9.27 -12.64 -6.35
N ILE A 101 10.59 -12.85 -6.23
CA ILE A 101 11.39 -12.28 -5.14
C ILE A 101 11.39 -10.75 -5.23
N ALA A 102 11.54 -10.20 -6.43
CA ALA A 102 11.48 -8.76 -6.68
C ALA A 102 10.10 -8.16 -6.31
N LEU A 103 8.99 -8.84 -6.65
CA LEU A 103 7.65 -8.43 -6.25
C LEU A 103 7.51 -8.41 -4.73
N GLY A 104 8.00 -9.44 -4.04
CA GLY A 104 8.01 -9.49 -2.58
C GLY A 104 8.86 -8.39 -1.95
N ALA A 105 10.00 -8.03 -2.55
CA ALA A 105 10.82 -6.91 -2.11
C ALA A 105 10.10 -5.56 -2.32
N LEU A 106 9.50 -5.36 -3.50
CA LEU A 106 8.76 -4.15 -3.84
C LEU A 106 7.58 -3.93 -2.90
N LEU A 107 6.79 -4.97 -2.61
CA LEU A 107 5.67 -4.90 -1.65
C LEU A 107 6.14 -4.48 -0.25
N ALA A 108 7.25 -5.04 0.22
CA ALA A 108 7.78 -4.71 1.54
C ALA A 108 8.27 -3.26 1.62
N GLU A 109 8.96 -2.77 0.59
CA GLU A 109 9.45 -1.38 0.55
C GLU A 109 8.31 -0.38 0.34
N HIS A 110 7.30 -0.73 -0.46
CA HIS A 110 6.09 0.07 -0.65
C HIS A 110 5.35 0.29 0.68
N ILE A 111 5.02 -0.80 1.40
CA ILE A 111 4.37 -0.71 2.72
C ILE A 111 5.22 0.07 3.72
N LYS A 112 6.54 -0.13 3.70
CA LYS A 112 7.46 0.60 4.57
C LYS A 112 7.41 2.10 4.28
N PHE A 113 7.41 2.50 3.01
CA PHE A 113 7.25 3.88 2.59
C PHE A 113 5.91 4.45 3.07
N GLU A 114 4.81 3.72 2.88
CA GLU A 114 3.50 4.22 3.28
C GLU A 114 3.41 4.44 4.78
N GLU A 115 3.83 3.44 5.56
CA GLU A 115 3.81 3.50 7.01
C GLU A 115 4.78 4.57 7.54
N HIS A 116 6.01 4.66 7.04
CA HIS A 116 7.03 5.51 7.67
C HIS A 116 7.09 6.93 7.08
N GLU A 117 6.51 7.16 5.91
CA GLU A 117 6.64 8.43 5.19
C GLU A 117 5.28 9.00 4.77
N LEU A 118 4.46 8.26 4.01
CA LEU A 118 3.20 8.80 3.47
C LEU A 118 2.17 9.05 4.57
N PHE A 119 1.90 8.06 5.43
CA PHE A 119 0.89 8.15 6.47
C PHE A 119 1.23 9.26 7.48
N PRO A 120 2.47 9.39 7.99
CA PRO A 120 2.84 10.53 8.83
C PRO A 120 2.65 11.88 8.13
N SER A 121 2.95 12.01 6.83
CA SER A 121 2.71 13.25 6.10
C SER A 121 1.23 13.56 5.99
N LEU A 122 0.38 12.59 5.64
CA LEU A 122 -1.09 12.74 5.60
C LEU A 122 -1.65 13.11 6.97
N GLU A 123 -1.13 12.51 8.04
CA GLU A 123 -1.48 12.86 9.41
C GLU A 123 -1.18 14.33 9.71
N GLN A 124 -0.04 14.83 9.24
CA GLN A 124 0.44 16.18 9.48
C GLN A 124 -0.17 17.25 8.58
N CYS A 125 -0.68 16.94 7.38
CA CYS A 125 -1.24 17.97 6.49
C CYS A 125 -2.75 17.85 6.27
N CYS A 126 -3.33 16.66 6.47
CA CYS A 126 -4.73 16.38 6.14
C CYS A 126 -5.58 15.91 7.33
N LEU A 127 -4.97 15.42 8.42
CA LEU A 127 -5.69 14.79 9.54
C LEU A 127 -5.40 15.40 10.92
N ILE A 128 -4.85 16.62 10.96
CA ILE A 128 -4.41 17.31 12.20
C ILE A 128 -5.58 17.50 13.19
N ASN A 129 -6.83 17.57 12.72
CA ASN A 129 -7.98 18.01 13.53
C ASN A 129 -9.04 16.94 13.83
N SER A 130 -8.90 15.68 13.41
CA SER A 130 -9.97 14.68 13.65
C SER A 130 -9.97 14.09 15.07
N THR A 131 -9.21 14.67 16.01
CA THR A 131 -9.23 14.33 17.45
C THR A 131 -10.06 15.29 18.32
N THR A 132 -10.65 16.36 17.77
CA THR A 132 -11.51 17.27 18.56
C THR A 132 -13.01 16.95 18.53
N ASP A 133 -13.45 15.85 17.92
CA ASP A 133 -14.89 15.50 17.85
C ASP A 133 -15.33 14.45 18.89
N GLY A 134 -14.54 14.28 19.96
CA GLY A 134 -14.89 13.45 21.13
C GLY A 134 -15.13 14.24 22.41
N LEU A 135 -15.13 15.58 22.35
CA LEU A 135 -15.22 16.47 23.51
C LEU A 135 -16.29 17.57 23.39
N MET A 136 -17.32 17.37 22.57
CA MET A 136 -18.59 18.06 22.75
C MET A 136 -19.68 17.06 23.10
N ARG A 137 -20.20 17.29 24.31
CA ARG A 137 -21.35 16.66 24.93
C ARG A 137 -22.63 16.96 24.16
#